data_AF-A0A4Q0PL13-F1
#
_entry.id   AF-A0A4Q0PL13-F1
#
_cell.length_a   1.000
_cell.length_b   1.000
_cell.length_c   1.000
_cell.angle_alpha   90.00
_cell.angle_beta   90.00
_cell.angle_gamma   90.00
#
_symmetry.space_group_name_H-M   'P 1'
#
loop_
_entity.id
_entity.type
_entity.pdbx_description
1 polymer ?
#
loop_
_entity_poly.entity_id
_entity_poly.type
_entity_poly.pdbx_seq_one_letter_code
_entity_poly.pdbx_strand_id
1 'polypeptide(L)'
;MKKIVITGILVAALSLSCDDTRKAFHENYLEFVMHTDSLEVVHDAMIVSHEQLKTDTRTLSQKLKDVEETDSIAMADLQKHQMLLKQQSETLKKLKSIIESHSELKAYFMSDSISLTQMEQQLTDMEVNNEEIAARLNQIKTELKTIEAEQEALKQSSEEE
;
A
#
# COMPACT_ATOMS: atom_id res chain seq x y z
N MET A 1 15.99 -3.44 58.79
CA MET A 1 14.60 -3.88 58.51
C MET A 1 13.64 -2.70 58.71
N LYS A 2 12.71 -2.52 57.77
CA LYS A 2 11.42 -1.78 57.83
C LYS A 2 11.52 -0.24 57.88
N LYS A 3 11.35 0.43 56.72
CA LYS A 3 10.09 0.87 56.07
C LYS A 3 9.45 2.07 56.78
N ILE A 4 9.76 3.27 56.31
CA ILE A 4 8.81 4.39 56.27
C ILE A 4 8.96 5.00 54.88
N VAL A 5 8.07 4.60 53.98
CA VAL A 5 7.88 5.20 52.67
C VAL A 5 7.23 6.55 52.92
N ILE A 6 7.93 7.62 52.59
CA ILE A 6 7.42 8.99 52.64
C ILE A 6 6.42 9.13 51.50
N THR A 7 5.15 9.20 51.87
CA THR A 7 4.05 9.68 51.04
C THR A 7 4.29 11.15 50.70
N GLY A 8 4.08 11.52 49.43
CA GLY A 8 3.63 12.86 49.07
C GLY A 8 4.60 13.70 48.26
N ILE A 9 4.83 13.33 46.99
CA ILE A 9 4.91 14.29 45.89
C ILE A 9 4.19 13.66 44.69
N LEU A 10 2.87 13.84 44.67
CA LEU A 10 2.10 13.71 43.45
C LEU A 10 1.21 14.95 43.38
N VAL A 11 1.04 15.46 42.16
CA VAL A 11 0.17 16.58 41.79
C VAL A 11 0.86 17.96 41.88
N ALA A 12 1.67 18.30 40.87
CA ALA A 12 1.82 19.67 40.37
C ALA A 12 2.58 19.82 39.02
N ALA A 13 2.73 18.77 38.20
CA ALA A 13 3.51 18.87 36.94
C ALA A 13 2.80 18.28 35.70
N LEU A 14 1.48 18.05 35.73
CA LEU A 14 0.76 17.39 34.62
C LEU A 14 0.21 18.35 33.54
N SER A 15 0.41 19.66 33.68
CA SER A 15 -0.19 20.65 32.77
C SER A 15 0.77 21.22 31.71
N LEU A 16 2.08 20.95 31.79
CA LEU A 16 3.07 21.46 30.83
C LEU A 16 3.58 20.40 29.83
N SER A 17 3.41 19.10 30.12
CA SER A 17 3.86 18.01 29.23
C SER A 17 2.80 17.57 28.19
N CYS A 18 1.53 17.87 28.44
CA CYS A 18 0.42 17.47 27.57
C CYS A 18 0.43 18.21 26.23
N ASP A 19 0.76 19.50 26.27
CA ASP A 19 0.82 20.36 25.08
C ASP A 19 2.02 19.97 24.18
N ASP A 20 3.17 19.69 24.79
CA ASP A 20 4.35 19.17 24.09
C ASP A 20 4.09 17.79 23.45
N THR A 21 3.32 16.92 24.12
CA THR A 21 2.98 15.59 23.59
C THR A 21 2.00 15.70 22.41
N ARG A 22 0.97 16.55 22.52
CA ARG A 22 0.03 16.79 21.41
C ARG A 22 0.75 17.35 20.19
N LYS A 23 1.65 18.31 20.42
CA LYS A 23 2.48 18.88 19.35
C LYS A 23 3.34 17.82 18.68
N ALA A 24 4.00 16.95 19.43
CA ALA A 24 4.78 15.83 18.88
C ALA A 24 3.91 14.89 18.03
N PHE A 25 2.69 14.56 18.47
CA PHE A 25 1.78 13.76 17.67
C PHE A 25 1.33 14.45 16.38
N HIS A 26 1.11 15.77 16.39
CA HIS A 26 0.84 16.52 15.17
C HIS A 26 2.02 16.47 14.19
N GLU A 27 3.25 16.62 14.68
CA GLU A 27 4.47 16.53 13.86
C GLU A 27 4.61 15.13 13.23
N ASN A 28 4.43 14.06 14.03
CA ASN A 28 4.44 12.68 13.54
C ASN A 28 3.35 12.45 12.49
N TYR A 29 2.13 12.95 12.72
CA TYR A 29 1.05 12.83 11.74
C TYR A 29 1.42 13.49 10.40
N LEU A 30 2.02 14.69 10.42
CA LEU A 30 2.46 15.37 9.22
C LEU A 30 3.53 14.56 8.47
N GLU A 31 4.48 13.96 9.19
CA GLU A 31 5.47 13.05 8.59
C GLU A 31 4.82 11.83 7.95
N PHE A 32 3.87 11.19 8.62
CA PHE A 32 3.15 10.05 8.06
C PHE A 32 2.33 10.41 6.82
N VAL A 33 1.68 11.56 6.81
CA VAL A 33 0.95 12.04 5.62
C VAL A 33 1.91 12.29 4.46
N MET A 34 3.07 12.90 4.71
CA MET A 34 4.09 13.06 3.65
C MET A 34 4.57 11.70 3.11
N HIS A 35 4.70 10.69 3.97
CA HIS A 35 5.03 9.34 3.52
C HIS A 35 3.89 8.71 2.72
N THR A 36 2.64 8.88 3.15
CA THR A 36 1.45 8.43 2.43
C THR A 36 1.33 9.08 1.04
N ASP A 37 1.64 10.38 0.91
CA ASP A 37 1.68 11.07 -0.39
C ASP A 37 2.73 10.43 -1.32
N SER A 38 3.89 10.04 -0.78
CA SER A 38 4.90 9.30 -1.55
C SER A 38 4.39 7.93 -1.99
N LEU A 39 3.62 7.23 -1.15
CA LEU A 39 3.02 5.93 -1.49
C LEU A 39 1.93 6.09 -2.55
N GLU A 40 1.18 7.19 -2.54
CA GLU A 40 0.19 7.53 -3.57
C GLU A 40 0.84 7.66 -4.95
N VAL A 41 1.97 8.38 -5.06
CA VAL A 41 2.71 8.51 -6.32
C VAL A 41 3.16 7.14 -6.85
N VAL A 42 3.64 6.26 -5.96
CA VAL A 42 4.05 4.90 -6.34
C VAL A 42 2.84 4.05 -6.75
N HIS A 43 1.71 4.19 -6.05
CA HIS A 43 0.45 3.53 -6.37
C HIS A 43 -0.06 3.94 -7.76
N ASP A 44 -0.08 5.23 -8.07
CA ASP A 44 -0.53 5.73 -9.38
C ASP A 44 0.37 5.22 -10.51
N ALA A 45 1.69 5.20 -10.30
CA ALA A 45 2.62 4.58 -11.24
C ALA A 45 2.36 3.07 -11.42
N MET A 46 1.97 2.37 -10.34
CA MET A 46 1.61 0.96 -10.39
C MET A 46 0.35 0.71 -11.21
N ILE A 47 -0.67 1.56 -11.08
CA ILE A 47 -1.90 1.49 -11.87
C ILE A 47 -1.61 1.60 -13.36
N VAL A 48 -0.73 2.53 -13.75
CA VAL A 48 -0.34 2.71 -15.16
C VAL A 48 0.33 1.44 -15.70
N SER A 49 1.31 0.90 -14.97
CA SER A 49 2.01 -0.33 -15.36
C SER A 49 1.05 -1.53 -15.44
N HIS A 50 0.12 -1.62 -14.51
CA HIS A 50 -0.87 -2.70 -14.44
C HIS A 50 -1.84 -2.67 -15.62
N GLU A 51 -2.40 -1.50 -15.97
CA GLU A 51 -3.34 -1.37 -17.08
C GLU A 51 -2.66 -1.58 -18.45
N GLN A 52 -1.39 -1.18 -18.57
CA GLN A 52 -0.57 -1.51 -19.75
C GLN A 52 -0.45 -3.03 -19.91
N LEU A 53 0.01 -3.71 -18.85
CA LEU A 53 0.26 -5.15 -18.92
C LEU A 53 -1.04 -5.96 -19.12
N LYS A 54 -2.16 -5.49 -18.56
CA LYS A 54 -3.49 -6.06 -18.81
C LYS A 54 -3.93 -5.94 -20.26
N THR A 55 -3.63 -4.81 -20.91
CA THR A 55 -3.90 -4.61 -22.33
C THR A 55 -3.01 -5.53 -23.19
N ASP A 56 -1.74 -5.63 -22.84
CA ASP A 56 -0.76 -6.48 -23.54
C ASP A 56 -1.12 -7.97 -23.42
N THR A 57 -1.47 -8.41 -22.21
CA THR A 57 -1.96 -9.79 -21.93
C THR A 57 -3.18 -10.12 -22.80
N ARG A 58 -4.14 -9.19 -22.90
CA ARG A 58 -5.35 -9.40 -23.71
C ARG A 58 -5.01 -9.48 -25.20
N THR A 59 -4.12 -8.61 -25.66
CA THR A 59 -3.67 -8.56 -27.06
C THR A 59 -2.92 -9.83 -27.44
N LEU A 60 -1.99 -10.28 -26.60
CA LEU A 60 -1.23 -11.51 -26.82
C LEU A 60 -2.13 -12.75 -26.82
N SER A 61 -3.08 -12.82 -25.87
CA SER A 61 -4.08 -13.90 -25.84
C SER A 61 -4.95 -13.96 -27.10
N GLN A 62 -5.29 -12.80 -27.68
CA GLN A 62 -6.03 -12.77 -28.94
C GLN A 62 -5.16 -13.26 -30.11
N LYS A 63 -3.94 -12.73 -30.24
CA LYS A 63 -3.01 -13.13 -31.32
C LYS A 63 -2.78 -14.64 -31.35
N LEU A 64 -2.53 -15.24 -30.20
CA LEU A 64 -2.28 -16.67 -30.12
C LEU A 64 -3.54 -17.52 -30.36
N LYS A 65 -4.75 -17.03 -30.05
CA LYS A 65 -5.97 -17.76 -30.47
C LYS A 65 -6.13 -17.84 -31.98
N ASP A 66 -5.59 -16.86 -32.71
CA ASP A 66 -5.67 -16.78 -34.15
C ASP A 66 -4.57 -17.61 -34.86
N VAL A 67 -3.64 -18.20 -34.09
CA VAL A 67 -2.59 -19.11 -34.58
C VAL A 67 -3.04 -20.57 -34.40
N GLU A 68 -3.04 -21.32 -35.50
CA GLU A 68 -3.65 -22.67 -35.61
C GLU A 68 -2.91 -23.74 -34.76
N GLU A 69 -1.63 -23.52 -34.45
CA GLU A 69 -0.76 -24.42 -33.68
C GLU A 69 -0.40 -23.89 -32.28
N THR A 70 -1.22 -23.02 -31.68
CA THR A 70 -0.90 -22.46 -30.36
C THR A 70 -0.83 -23.52 -29.26
N ASP A 71 0.31 -23.53 -28.55
CA ASP A 71 0.53 -24.37 -27.38
C ASP A 71 -0.52 -24.10 -26.29
N SER A 72 -1.23 -25.16 -25.89
CA SER A 72 -2.20 -25.16 -24.79
C SER A 72 -1.61 -24.68 -23.46
N ILE A 73 -0.29 -24.84 -23.24
CA ILE A 73 0.42 -24.36 -22.06
C ILE A 73 0.50 -22.84 -22.07
N ALA A 74 0.89 -22.23 -23.20
CA ALA A 74 0.94 -20.78 -23.35
C ALA A 74 -0.43 -20.12 -23.12
N MET A 75 -1.52 -20.77 -23.55
CA MET A 75 -2.89 -20.30 -23.27
C MET A 75 -3.26 -20.39 -21.79
N ALA A 76 -2.83 -21.45 -21.09
CA ALA A 76 -3.06 -21.58 -19.66
C ALA A 76 -2.28 -20.51 -18.86
N ASP A 77 -1.04 -20.22 -19.26
CA ASP A 77 -0.21 -19.20 -18.60
C ASP A 77 -0.82 -17.80 -18.76
N LEU A 78 -1.31 -17.44 -19.95
CA LEU A 78 -2.00 -16.16 -20.15
C LEU A 78 -3.30 -16.04 -19.36
N GLN A 79 -4.04 -17.15 -19.18
CA GLN A 79 -5.22 -17.15 -18.31
C GLN A 79 -4.83 -16.93 -16.84
N LYS A 80 -3.72 -17.52 -16.39
CA LYS A 80 -3.17 -17.30 -15.05
C LYS A 80 -2.75 -15.84 -14.87
N HIS A 81 -2.08 -15.23 -15.85
CA HIS A 81 -1.76 -13.80 -15.83
C HIS A 81 -3.01 -12.92 -15.71
N GLN A 82 -4.06 -13.20 -16.50
CA GLN A 82 -5.32 -12.45 -16.44
C GLN A 82 -5.99 -12.56 -15.06
N MET A 83 -5.95 -13.74 -14.44
CA MET A 83 -6.47 -13.93 -13.09
C MET A 83 -5.67 -13.14 -12.05
N LEU A 84 -4.34 -13.19 -12.13
CA LEU A 84 -3.46 -12.46 -11.22
C LEU A 84 -3.64 -10.95 -11.35
N LEU A 85 -3.67 -10.43 -12.59
CA LEU A 85 -3.95 -9.02 -12.87
C LEU A 85 -5.31 -8.59 -12.31
N LYS A 86 -6.34 -9.44 -12.40
CA LYS A 86 -7.64 -9.15 -11.79
C LYS A 86 -7.56 -9.05 -10.27
N GLN A 87 -6.84 -9.96 -9.61
CA GLN A 87 -6.63 -9.91 -8.16
C GLN A 87 -5.86 -8.66 -7.74
N GLN A 88 -4.81 -8.31 -8.47
CA GLN A 88 -4.01 -7.10 -8.23
C GLN A 88 -4.85 -5.82 -8.36
N SER A 89 -5.78 -5.75 -9.33
CA SER A 89 -6.69 -4.60 -9.48
C SER A 89 -7.54 -4.37 -8.23
N GLU A 90 -8.06 -5.44 -7.62
CA GLU A 90 -8.83 -5.33 -6.38
C GLU A 90 -7.95 -4.93 -5.19
N THR A 91 -6.72 -5.43 -5.12
CA THR A 91 -5.74 -5.00 -4.12
C THR A 91 -5.41 -3.52 -4.28
N LEU A 92 -5.10 -3.04 -5.49
CA LEU A 92 -4.79 -1.64 -5.74
C LEU A 92 -5.94 -0.71 -5.36
N LYS A 93 -7.20 -1.09 -5.62
CA LYS A 93 -8.37 -0.32 -5.15
C LYS A 93 -8.43 -0.23 -3.62
N LYS A 94 -8.16 -1.33 -2.93
CA LYS A 94 -8.13 -1.34 -1.45
C LYS A 94 -7.02 -0.43 -0.92
N LEU A 95 -5.82 -0.51 -1.49
CA LEU A 95 -4.70 0.34 -1.09
C LEU A 95 -5.03 1.82 -1.30
N LYS A 96 -5.69 2.18 -2.41
CA LYS A 96 -6.13 3.57 -2.65
C LYS A 96 -7.08 4.05 -1.56
N SER A 97 -8.06 3.23 -1.18
CA SER A 97 -9.00 3.59 -0.11
C SER A 97 -8.31 3.82 1.25
N ILE A 98 -7.24 3.07 1.56
CA ILE A 98 -6.46 3.27 2.79
C ILE A 98 -5.68 4.59 2.71
N ILE A 99 -4.99 4.84 1.59
CA ILE A 99 -4.27 6.09 1.32
C ILE A 99 -5.20 7.31 1.46
N GLU A 100 -6.38 7.26 0.84
CA GLU A 100 -7.37 8.33 0.92
C GLU A 100 -7.85 8.55 2.36
N SER A 101 -8.07 7.48 3.13
CA SER A 101 -8.53 7.58 4.52
C SER A 101 -7.54 8.34 5.42
N HIS A 102 -6.23 8.20 5.20
CA HIS A 102 -5.20 8.93 5.97
C HIS A 102 -5.29 10.45 5.74
N SER A 103 -5.61 10.87 4.51
CA SER A 103 -5.78 12.28 4.16
C SER A 103 -7.03 12.89 4.80
N GLU A 104 -8.10 12.11 4.93
CA GLU A 104 -9.37 12.54 5.53
C GLU A 104 -9.26 12.70 7.06
N LEU A 105 -8.34 11.98 7.70
CA LEU A 105 -8.10 12.09 9.14
C LEU A 105 -7.52 13.44 9.56
N LYS A 106 -6.99 14.26 8.63
CA LYS A 106 -6.30 15.52 8.95
C LYS A 106 -7.14 16.46 9.79
N ALA A 107 -8.39 16.67 9.40
CA ALA A 107 -9.27 17.60 10.11
C ALA A 107 -9.61 17.11 11.52
N TYR A 108 -9.76 15.79 11.69
CA TYR A 108 -10.03 15.17 12.99
C TYR A 108 -8.78 15.19 13.88
N PHE A 109 -7.62 14.84 13.32
CA PHE A 109 -6.35 14.77 14.02
C PHE A 109 -5.84 16.14 14.48
N MET A 110 -6.11 17.19 13.70
CA MET A 110 -5.75 18.58 14.04
C MET A 110 -6.80 19.27 14.93
N SER A 111 -7.86 18.58 15.32
CA SER A 111 -8.89 19.14 16.20
C SER A 111 -8.54 18.93 17.68
N ASP A 112 -9.03 19.81 18.55
CA ASP A 112 -8.92 19.60 20.01
C ASP A 112 -9.85 18.49 20.54
N SER A 113 -10.68 17.89 19.67
CA SER A 113 -11.67 16.89 20.04
C SER A 113 -11.10 15.47 20.19
N ILE A 114 -9.94 15.20 19.58
CA ILE A 114 -9.26 13.91 19.70
C ILE A 114 -8.42 13.87 20.99
N SER A 115 -8.54 12.77 21.74
CA SER A 115 -7.69 12.54 22.92
C SER A 115 -6.29 12.06 22.53
N LEU A 116 -5.30 12.27 23.41
CA LEU A 116 -3.93 11.81 23.16
C LEU A 116 -3.84 10.30 22.90
N THR A 117 -4.61 9.48 23.63
CA THR A 117 -4.65 8.03 23.42
C THR A 117 -5.23 7.66 22.06
N GLN A 118 -6.21 8.41 21.56
CA GLN A 118 -6.74 8.20 20.22
C GLN A 118 -5.74 8.66 19.15
N MET A 119 -5.00 9.75 19.38
CA MET A 119 -3.93 10.18 18.47
C MET A 119 -2.84 9.12 18.36
N GLU A 120 -2.38 8.58 19.48
CA GLU A 120 -1.37 7.53 19.54
C GLU A 120 -1.82 6.28 18.76
N GLN A 121 -3.03 5.77 19.04
CA GLN A 121 -3.56 4.61 18.33
C GLN A 121 -3.67 4.86 16.82
N GLN A 122 -4.17 6.03 16.41
CA GLN A 122 -4.30 6.38 15.00
C GLN A 122 -2.94 6.47 14.30
N LEU A 123 -1.90 7.01 14.97
CA LEU A 123 -0.54 7.04 14.44
C LEU A 123 0.02 5.63 14.26
N THR A 124 -0.18 4.74 15.23
CA THR A 124 0.21 3.32 15.12
C THR A 124 -0.53 2.62 13.98
N ASP A 125 -1.83 2.86 13.83
CA ASP A 125 -2.61 2.28 12.74
C ASP A 125 -2.11 2.79 11.37
N MET A 126 -1.81 4.08 11.26
CA MET A 126 -1.26 4.69 10.04
C MET A 126 0.13 4.13 9.68
N GLU A 127 0.99 3.91 10.67
CA GLU A 127 2.31 3.30 10.49
C GLU A 127 2.17 1.88 9.92
N VAL A 128 1.36 1.04 10.55
CA VAL A 128 1.09 -0.34 10.10
C VAL A 128 0.50 -0.35 8.69
N ASN A 129 -0.46 0.54 8.41
CA ASN A 129 -1.07 0.67 7.09
C ASN A 129 -0.03 1.07 6.03
N ASN A 130 0.84 2.04 6.32
CA ASN A 130 1.89 2.48 5.40
C ASN A 130 2.88 1.36 5.09
N GLU A 131 3.29 0.58 6.10
CA GLU A 131 4.14 -0.60 5.92
C GLU A 131 3.45 -1.66 5.04
N GLU A 132 2.16 -1.94 5.28
CA GLU A 132 1.40 -2.89 4.48
C GLU A 132 1.26 -2.41 3.03
N ILE A 133 0.92 -1.13 2.81
CA ILE A 133 0.84 -0.53 1.47
C ILE A 133 2.16 -0.71 0.74
N ALA A 134 3.28 -0.34 1.35
CA ALA A 134 4.61 -0.46 0.75
C ALA A 134 4.95 -1.92 0.41
N ALA A 135 4.68 -2.86 1.32
CA ALA A 135 4.91 -4.28 1.09
C ALA A 135 4.08 -4.82 -0.09
N ARG A 136 2.79 -4.46 -0.15
CA ARG A 136 1.88 -4.90 -1.22
C ARG A 136 2.23 -4.28 -2.57
N LEU A 137 2.58 -3.00 -2.62
CA LEU A 137 3.04 -2.35 -3.86
C LEU A 137 4.31 -3.03 -4.38
N ASN A 138 5.26 -3.37 -3.50
CA ASN A 138 6.48 -4.11 -3.89
C ASN A 138 6.20 -5.53 -4.38
N GLN A 139 5.24 -6.22 -3.76
CA GLN A 139 4.79 -7.54 -4.23
C GLN A 139 4.21 -7.44 -5.65
N ILE A 140 3.25 -6.53 -5.85
CA ILE A 140 2.61 -6.32 -7.17
C ILE A 140 3.65 -5.94 -8.22
N LYS A 141 4.61 -5.06 -7.89
CA LYS A 141 5.71 -4.70 -8.78
C LYS A 141 6.50 -5.91 -9.27
N THR A 142 6.78 -6.84 -8.36
CA THR A 142 7.55 -8.05 -8.67
C THR A 142 6.75 -8.96 -9.57
N GLU A 143 5.47 -9.17 -9.25
CA GLU A 143 4.55 -9.99 -10.04
C GLU A 143 4.34 -9.42 -11.46
N LEU A 144 4.19 -8.11 -11.61
CA LEU A 144 4.08 -7.46 -12.92
C LEU A 144 5.34 -7.70 -13.78
N LYS A 145 6.54 -7.59 -13.19
CA LYS A 145 7.79 -7.90 -13.90
C LYS A 145 7.89 -9.36 -14.32
N THR A 146 7.40 -10.28 -13.50
CA THR A 146 7.35 -11.71 -13.85
C THR A 146 6.42 -11.94 -15.03
N ILE A 147 5.21 -11.36 -15.00
CA ILE A 147 4.26 -11.46 -16.12
C ILE A 147 4.87 -10.88 -17.39
N GLU A 148 5.50 -9.70 -17.33
CA GLU A 148 6.17 -9.06 -18.47
C GLU A 148 7.25 -9.97 -19.06
N ALA A 149 8.14 -10.52 -18.23
CA ALA A 149 9.19 -11.42 -18.70
C ALA A 149 8.63 -12.71 -19.33
N GLU A 150 7.60 -13.31 -18.74
CA GLU A 150 6.93 -14.50 -19.27
C GLU A 150 6.24 -14.20 -20.61
N GLN A 151 5.64 -13.01 -20.78
CA GLN A 151 5.03 -12.59 -22.04
C GLN A 151 6.05 -12.30 -23.14
N GLU A 152 7.19 -11.70 -22.81
CA GLU A 152 8.28 -11.51 -23.77
C GLU A 152 8.85 -12.83 -24.26
N ALA A 153 9.01 -13.82 -23.37
CA ALA A 153 9.44 -15.17 -23.76
C ALA A 153 8.44 -15.83 -24.75
N LEU A 154 7.13 -15.69 -24.50
CA LEU A 154 6.09 -16.20 -25.40
C LEU A 154 6.09 -15.52 -26.76
N LYS A 155 6.36 -14.21 -26.83
CA LYS A 155 6.46 -13.48 -28.10
C LYS A 155 7.64 -14.00 -28.93
N GLN A 156 8.81 -14.16 -28.30
CA GLN A 156 10.02 -14.65 -28.98
C GLN A 156 9.84 -16.07 -29.52
N SER A 157 9.22 -16.97 -28.73
CA SER A 157 8.96 -18.34 -29.21
C SER A 157 7.99 -18.39 -30.38
N SER A 158 7.04 -17.43 -30.47
CA SER A 158 6.08 -17.36 -31.58
C SER A 158 6.63 -16.70 -32.86
N GLU A 159 7.81 -16.07 -32.80
CA GLU A 159 8.46 -15.41 -33.95
C GLU A 159 9.55 -16.27 -34.59
N GLU A 160 10.01 -17.33 -33.91
CA GLU A 160 11.05 -18.25 -34.39
C GLU A 160 10.50 -19.50 -35.13
N GLU A 161 9.18 -19.68 -35.18
CA GLU A 161 8.45 -20.70 -35.97
C GLU A 161 7.88 -20.13 -37.29
#